data_AF-A0A963Q7A7-F1
#
_entry.id   AF-A0A963Q7A7-F1
#
_cell.length_a   1.000
_cell.length_b   1.000
_cell.length_c   1.000
_cell.angle_alpha   90.00
_cell.angle_beta   90.00
_cell.angle_gamma   90.00
#
_symmetry.space_group_name_H-M   'P 1'
#
loop_
_entity.id
_entity.type
_entity.pdbx_description
1 polymer ?
#
loop_
_entity_poly.entity_id
_entity_poly.type
_entity_poly.pdbx_seq_one_letter_code
_entity_poly.pdbx_strand_id
1 'polypeptide(L)'
;MSKTIYRLSQWLAWFGALVLGALAIMTVISIGGRALSFAGLAPVPGDFELVEAGTALAVFCFLPWCHLKNGHAVVDMLWKAYPPAMRRVLEVLSDALMLVVWGLLVWRMGIAMLDYRDNGEV
;
A
#
# COMPACT_ATOMS: atom_id res chain seq x y z
N MET A 1 -11.08 14.17 -18.40
CA MET A 1 -10.29 12.96 -18.09
C MET A 1 -9.91 12.80 -16.61
N SER A 2 -9.70 13.87 -15.83
CA SER A 2 -9.30 13.74 -14.41
C SER A 2 -10.34 13.05 -13.52
N LYS A 3 -11.63 13.33 -13.68
CA LYS A 3 -12.70 12.80 -12.80
C LYS A 3 -12.75 11.26 -12.74
N THR A 4 -12.45 10.58 -13.85
CA THR A 4 -12.46 9.11 -13.91
C THR A 4 -11.28 8.52 -13.15
N ILE A 5 -10.08 9.09 -13.32
CA ILE A 5 -8.86 8.65 -12.62
C ILE A 5 -8.99 8.86 -11.11
N TYR A 6 -9.53 10.02 -10.70
CA TYR A 6 -9.83 10.29 -9.30
C TYR A 6 -10.86 9.32 -8.73
N ARG A 7 -11.96 9.05 -9.44
CA ARG A 7 -12.96 8.06 -9.01
C ARG A 7 -12.35 6.68 -8.86
N LEU A 8 -11.63 6.20 -9.87
CA LEU A 8 -11.04 4.86 -9.85
C LEU A 8 -10.07 4.69 -8.67
N SER A 9 -9.22 5.69 -8.45
CA SER A 9 -8.26 5.71 -7.33
C SER A 9 -8.97 5.80 -5.98
N GLN A 10 -10.09 6.52 -5.90
CA GLN A 10 -10.90 6.60 -4.69
C GLN A 10 -11.57 5.26 -4.37
N TRP A 11 -12.09 4.56 -5.38
CA TRP A 11 -12.65 3.22 -5.22
C TRP A 11 -11.59 2.22 -4.78
N LEU A 12 -10.40 2.25 -5.38
CA LEU A 12 -9.26 1.44 -4.95
C LEU A 12 -8.87 1.75 -3.49
N ALA A 13 -8.85 3.03 -3.11
CA ALA A 13 -8.56 3.41 -1.73
C ALA A 13 -9.62 2.91 -0.76
N TRP A 14 -10.91 3.04 -1.07
CA TRP A 14 -11.98 2.48 -0.22
C TRP A 14 -11.87 0.96 -0.08
N PHE A 15 -11.51 0.26 -1.15
CA PHE A 15 -11.26 -1.18 -1.11
C PHE A 15 -10.06 -1.52 -0.22
N GLY A 16 -8.93 -0.83 -0.37
CA GLY A 16 -7.75 -1.01 0.49
C GLY A 16 -8.05 -0.73 1.97
N ALA A 17 -8.85 0.29 2.25
CA ALA A 17 -9.29 0.63 3.61
C ALA A 17 -10.19 -0.46 4.21
N LEU A 18 -11.08 -1.04 3.41
CA LEU A 18 -11.92 -2.16 3.83
C LEU A 18 -11.07 -3.39 4.16
N VAL A 19 -10.10 -3.74 3.30
CA VAL A 19 -9.17 -4.86 3.53
C VAL A 19 -8.37 -4.67 4.81
N LEU A 20 -7.77 -3.50 5.02
CA LEU A 20 -7.04 -3.20 6.25
C LEU A 20 -7.93 -3.21 7.48
N GLY A 21 -9.15 -2.69 7.38
CA GLY A 21 -10.13 -2.73 8.47
C GLY A 21 -10.48 -4.17 8.86
N ALA A 22 -10.69 -5.05 7.88
CA ALA A 22 -10.95 -6.46 8.12
C ALA A 22 -9.75 -7.17 8.77
N LEU A 23 -8.53 -6.91 8.30
CA LEU A 23 -7.30 -7.44 8.91
C LEU A 23 -7.12 -6.92 10.33
N ALA A 24 -7.39 -5.65 10.61
CA ALA A 24 -7.31 -5.10 11.95
C ALA A 24 -8.31 -5.77 12.92
N ILE A 25 -9.53 -6.04 12.46
CA ILE A 25 -10.52 -6.78 13.26
C ILE A 25 -10.02 -8.21 13.51
N MET A 26 -9.51 -8.87 12.47
CA MET A 26 -8.95 -10.22 12.57
C MET A 26 -7.78 -10.28 13.56
N THR A 27 -6.84 -9.33 13.52
CA THR A 27 -5.69 -9.30 14.44
C THR A 27 -6.15 -9.07 15.87
N VAL A 28 -7.13 -8.20 16.11
CA VAL A 28 -7.72 -8.00 17.44
C VAL A 28 -8.37 -9.29 17.95
N ILE A 29 -9.13 -10.01 17.11
CA ILE A 29 -9.73 -11.29 17.47
C ILE A 29 -8.63 -12.33 17.78
N SER A 30 -7.59 -12.41 16.96
CA SER A 30 -6.49 -13.37 17.16
C SER A 30 -5.71 -13.08 18.45
N ILE A 31 -5.35 -11.82 18.70
CA ILE A 31 -4.66 -11.41 19.94
C ILE A 31 -5.55 -11.68 21.16
N GLY A 32 -6.85 -11.38 21.06
CA GLY A 32 -7.84 -11.68 22.10
C GLY A 32 -7.95 -13.18 22.37
N GLY A 33 -8.00 -14.02 21.33
CA GLY A 33 -8.02 -15.47 21.45
C GLY A 33 -6.77 -16.03 22.12
N ARG A 34 -5.58 -15.47 21.85
CA ARG A 34 -4.32 -15.84 22.53
C ARG A 34 -4.36 -15.45 24.02
N ALA A 35 -4.85 -14.25 24.33
CA ALA A 35 -4.95 -13.73 25.70
C ALA A 35 -5.99 -14.49 26.55
N LEU A 36 -7.07 -14.97 25.92
CA LEU A 36 -8.15 -15.76 26.54
C LEU A 36 -7.98 -17.28 26.33
N SER A 37 -6.77 -17.74 26.03
CA SER A 37 -6.46 -19.17 25.87
C SER A 37 -6.78 -20.00 27.12
N PHE A 38 -6.76 -19.38 28.30
CA PHE A 38 -7.24 -19.99 29.56
C PHE A 38 -8.77 -20.24 29.61
N ALA A 39 -9.55 -19.58 28.76
CA ALA A 39 -11.01 -19.70 28.67
C ALA A 39 -11.50 -20.56 27.48
N GLY A 40 -10.59 -21.26 26.77
CA GLY A 40 -10.93 -22.19 25.68
C GLY A 40 -11.04 -21.57 24.29
N LEU A 41 -10.62 -20.32 24.10
CA LEU A 41 -10.54 -19.67 22.78
C LEU A 41 -9.19 -19.97 22.12
N ALA A 42 -9.20 -20.32 20.83
CA ALA A 42 -8.00 -20.58 20.05
C ALA A 42 -7.67 -19.40 19.11
N PRO A 43 -6.38 -19.09 18.87
CA PRO A 43 -5.98 -18.11 17.87
C PRO A 43 -6.45 -18.51 16.46
N VAL A 44 -6.59 -17.52 15.58
CA VAL A 44 -6.88 -17.76 14.17
C VAL A 44 -5.63 -18.34 13.50
N PRO A 45 -5.67 -19.58 12.96
CA PRO A 45 -4.51 -20.17 12.29
C PRO A 45 -4.23 -19.43 10.97
N GLY A 46 -2.96 -19.14 10.70
CA GLY A 46 -2.53 -18.45 9.48
C GLY A 46 -2.76 -16.93 9.48
N ASP A 47 -2.99 -16.32 10.64
CA ASP A 47 -3.21 -14.86 10.74
C ASP A 47 -2.02 -14.02 10.26
N PHE A 48 -0.80 -14.47 10.49
CA PHE A 48 0.40 -13.79 10.02
C PHE A 48 0.49 -13.73 8.49
N GLU A 49 0.21 -14.83 7.79
CA GLU A 49 0.25 -14.89 6.32
C GLU A 49 -0.84 -14.01 5.69
N LEU A 50 -2.05 -14.02 6.26
CA LEU A 50 -3.15 -13.15 5.82
C LEU A 50 -2.83 -11.67 6.03
N VAL A 51 -2.22 -11.32 7.16
CA VAL A 51 -1.81 -9.94 7.44
C VAL A 51 -0.67 -9.52 6.52
N GLU A 52 0.33 -10.37 6.28
CA GLU A 52 1.44 -10.07 5.37
C GLU A 52 0.94 -9.80 3.94
N ALA A 53 0.20 -10.73 3.35
CA ALA A 53 -0.33 -10.58 1.99
C ALA A 53 -1.39 -9.46 1.91
N GLY A 54 -2.27 -9.37 2.90
CA GLY A 54 -3.36 -8.41 2.90
C GLY A 54 -2.92 -6.97 3.15
N THR A 55 -1.90 -6.74 3.97
CA THR A 55 -1.31 -5.40 4.15
C THR A 55 -0.58 -4.95 2.89
N ALA A 56 0.18 -5.84 2.22
CA ALA A 56 0.81 -5.54 0.95
C ALA A 56 -0.24 -5.10 -0.09
N LEU A 57 -1.32 -5.88 -0.24
CA LEU A 57 -2.44 -5.54 -1.13
C LEU A 57 -3.02 -4.16 -0.82
N ALA A 58 -3.31 -3.88 0.46
CA ALA A 58 -3.92 -2.62 0.86
C ALA A 58 -3.01 -1.41 0.60
N VAL A 59 -1.70 -1.54 0.83
CA VAL A 59 -0.71 -0.50 0.48
C VAL A 59 -0.76 -0.21 -1.02
N PHE A 60 -0.74 -1.23 -1.87
CA PHE A 60 -0.81 -1.05 -3.33
C PHE A 60 -2.15 -0.41 -3.77
N CYS A 61 -3.25 -0.71 -3.08
CA CYS A 61 -4.54 -0.05 -3.34
C CYS A 61 -4.57 1.43 -2.96
N PHE A 62 -3.78 1.86 -1.97
CA PHE A 62 -3.71 3.27 -1.56
C PHE A 62 -2.74 4.12 -2.37
N LEU A 63 -1.68 3.53 -2.93
CA LEU A 63 -0.64 4.24 -3.68
C LEU A 63 -1.19 5.19 -4.77
N PRO A 64 -2.18 4.83 -5.61
CA PRO A 64 -2.72 5.73 -6.63
C PRO A 64 -3.36 6.98 -6.03
N TRP A 65 -4.08 6.83 -4.92
CA TRP A 65 -4.75 7.94 -4.25
C TRP A 65 -3.73 8.87 -3.56
N CYS A 66 -2.70 8.30 -2.93
CA CYS A 66 -1.61 9.06 -2.32
C CYS A 66 -0.84 9.88 -3.35
N HIS A 67 -0.55 9.30 -4.52
CA HIS A 67 0.15 9.97 -5.61
C HIS A 67 -0.69 11.14 -6.17
N LEU A 68 -1.99 10.94 -6.44
CA LEU A 68 -2.88 12.00 -6.92
C LEU A 68 -3.10 13.16 -5.94
N LYS A 69 -2.90 12.93 -4.65
CA LYS A 69 -3.05 13.94 -3.61
C LYS A 69 -1.75 14.64 -3.26
N ASN A 70 -0.62 14.27 -3.89
CA ASN A 70 0.72 14.69 -3.50
C ASN A 70 0.95 14.55 -1.98
N GLY A 71 0.39 13.48 -1.40
CA GLY A 71 0.40 13.23 0.05
C GLY A 71 1.71 12.62 0.57
N HIS A 72 2.77 12.62 -0.24
CA HIS A 72 4.10 12.21 0.22
C HIS A 72 4.53 13.15 1.37
N ALA A 73 5.24 12.62 2.36
CA ALA A 73 5.66 13.42 3.52
C ALA A 73 6.54 14.60 3.06
N VAL A 74 5.97 15.80 3.00
CA VAL A 74 6.69 17.02 2.64
C VAL A 74 7.25 17.63 3.92
N VAL A 75 8.56 17.90 3.94
CA VAL A 75 9.17 18.64 5.04
C VAL A 75 8.87 20.13 4.83
N ASP A 76 7.69 20.56 5.29
CA ASP A 76 7.17 21.93 5.11
C ASP A 76 8.10 23.02 5.66
N MET A 77 8.92 22.68 6.67
CA MET A 77 9.89 23.58 7.28
C MET A 77 11.04 23.96 6.33
N LEU A 78 11.48 23.03 5.48
CA LEU A 78 12.50 23.27 4.47
C LEU A 78 11.89 23.91 3.22
N TRP A 79 10.67 23.51 2.85
CA TRP A 79 10.02 23.94 1.61
C TRP A 79 9.91 25.48 1.52
N LYS A 80 9.56 26.15 2.62
CA LYS A 80 9.40 27.62 2.67
C LYS A 80 10.69 28.40 2.35
N ALA A 81 11.86 27.84 2.62
CA ALA A 81 13.16 28.50 2.40
C ALA A 81 13.64 28.46 0.94
N TYR A 82 13.09 27.57 0.10
CA TYR A 82 13.56 27.39 -1.28
C TYR A 82 12.92 28.37 -2.29
N PRO A 83 13.69 28.91 -3.25
CA PRO A 83 13.18 29.72 -4.35
C PRO A 83 12.27 28.92 -5.29
N PRO A 84 11.32 29.56 -5.99
CA PRO A 84 10.27 28.89 -6.76
C PRO A 84 10.79 27.99 -7.89
N ALA A 85 11.94 28.32 -8.48
CA ALA A 85 12.57 27.49 -9.51
C ALA A 85 13.09 26.15 -8.95
N MET A 86 13.71 26.18 -7.76
CA MET A 86 14.25 24.97 -7.11
C MET A 86 13.13 24.01 -6.70
N ARG A 87 12.00 24.54 -6.21
CA ARG A 87 10.82 23.72 -5.87
C ARG A 87 10.27 22.96 -7.08
N ARG A 88 10.16 23.62 -8.25
CA ARG A 88 9.72 22.96 -9.48
C ARG A 88 10.66 21.83 -9.91
N VAL A 89 11.97 22.04 -9.78
CA VAL A 89 12.96 21.00 -10.10
C VAL A 89 12.83 19.81 -9.13
N LEU A 90 12.69 20.06 -7.83
CA LEU A 90 12.49 18.98 -6.86
C LEU A 90 11.19 18.21 -7.08
N GLU A 91 10.11 18.89 -7.47
CA GLU A 91 8.82 18.27 -7.78
C GLU A 91 8.95 17.34 -9.01
N VAL A 92 9.52 17.83 -10.11
CA VAL A 92 9.77 17.03 -11.32
C VAL A 92 10.73 15.87 -11.03
N LEU A 93 11.77 16.09 -10.23
CA LEU A 93 12.72 15.04 -9.86
C LEU A 93 12.05 13.95 -9.02
N SER A 94 11.17 14.33 -8.09
CA SER A 94 10.43 13.39 -7.25
C SER A 94 9.45 12.55 -8.08
N ASP A 95 8.75 13.17 -9.02
CA ASP A 95 7.85 12.47 -9.94
C ASP A 95 8.62 11.51 -10.85
N ALA A 96 9.77 11.94 -11.38
CA ALA A 96 10.64 11.09 -12.19
C ALA A 96 11.18 9.89 -11.39
N LEU A 97 11.61 10.12 -10.14
CA LEU A 97 12.08 9.06 -9.26
C LEU A 97 10.96 8.06 -8.95
N MET A 98 9.74 8.56 -8.68
CA MET A 98 8.59 7.68 -8.46
C MET A 98 8.26 6.85 -9.69
N LEU A 99 8.30 7.44 -10.88
CA LEU A 99 8.09 6.70 -12.13
C LEU A 99 9.09 5.56 -12.29
N VAL A 100 10.37 5.79 -11.96
CA VAL A 100 11.40 4.74 -11.97
C VAL A 100 11.08 3.63 -10.97
N VAL A 101 10.76 3.98 -9.72
CA VAL A 101 10.42 2.99 -8.67
C VAL A 101 9.21 2.16 -9.08
N TRP A 102 8.18 2.79 -9.63
CA TRP A 102 6.97 2.09 -10.06
C TRP A 102 7.26 1.16 -11.25
N GLY A 103 8.07 1.61 -12.21
CA GLY A 103 8.55 0.77 -13.31
C GLY A 103 9.31 -0.46 -12.81
N LEU A 104 10.18 -0.29 -11.81
CA LEU A 104 10.93 -1.39 -11.19
C LEU A 104 10.01 -2.37 -10.46
N LEU A 105 9.02 -1.88 -9.72
CA LEU A 105 8.04 -2.72 -9.01
C LEU A 105 7.21 -3.55 -9.99
N VAL A 106 6.70 -2.92 -11.07
CA VAL A 106 5.95 -3.61 -12.12
C VAL A 106 6.81 -4.68 -12.79
N TRP A 107 8.05 -4.34 -13.14
CA TRP A 107 9.00 -5.29 -13.73
C TRP A 107 9.27 -6.48 -12.81
N ARG A 108 9.54 -6.21 -11.53
CA ARG A 108 9.85 -7.26 -10.54
C ARG A 108 8.64 -8.14 -10.25
N MET A 109 7.44 -7.58 -10.17
CA MET A 109 6.20 -8.35 -10.03
C MET A 109 5.92 -9.20 -11.27
N GLY A 110 6.22 -8.69 -12.47
CA GLY A 110 6.11 -9.45 -13.72
C GLY A 110 7.02 -10.67 -13.74
N ILE A 111 8.28 -10.52 -13.32
CA ILE A 111 9.21 -11.66 -13.18
C ILE A 111 8.70 -12.63 -12.12
N ALA A 112 8.32 -12.14 -10.94
CA ALA A 112 7.82 -13.00 -9.87
C ALA A 112 6.62 -13.85 -10.35
N MET A 113 5.68 -13.24 -11.08
CA MET A 113 4.52 -13.94 -11.64
C MET A 113 4.90 -15.01 -12.66
N LEU A 114 5.93 -14.78 -13.48
CA LEU A 114 6.44 -15.77 -14.43
C LEU A 114 7.10 -16.94 -13.70
N ASP A 115 7.94 -16.66 -12.70
CA ASP A 115 8.58 -17.68 -11.87
C ASP A 115 7.53 -18.55 -11.16
N TYR A 116 6.46 -17.95 -10.61
CA TYR A 116 5.34 -18.69 -10.00
C TYR A 116 4.62 -19.61 -10.99
N ARG A 117 4.45 -19.17 -12.25
CA ARG A 117 3.78 -19.98 -13.28
C ARG A 117 4.65 -21.15 -13.74
N ASP A 118 5.96 -20.96 -13.83
CA ASP A 118 6.90 -21.99 -14.26
C ASP A 118 7.10 -23.07 -13.18
N ASN A 119 6.91 -22.72 -11.90
CA ASN A 119 6.94 -23.66 -10.76
C ASN A 119 5.66 -24.51 -10.62
N GLY A 120 4.61 -24.25 -11.41
CA GLY A 120 3.38 -25.05 -11.41
C GLY A 120 2.47 -24.86 -10.18
N GLU A 121 2.56 -23.72 -9.50
CA GLU A 121 1.76 -23.40 -8.31
C GLU A 121 0.37 -22.78 -8.62
N VAL A 122 -0.14 -22.95 -9.85
CA VAL A 122 -1.50 -22.52 -10.26
C VAL A 122 -2.21 -23.53 -11.15
#